data_AF-A0A0N7L7P0-F1
#
_entry.id   AF-A0A0N7L7P0-F1
#
_cell.length_a   1.000
_cell.length_b   1.000
_cell.length_c   1.000
_cell.angle_alpha   90.00
_cell.angle_beta   90.00
_cell.angle_gamma   90.00
#
_symmetry.space_group_name_H-M   'P 1'
#
loop_
_entity.id
_entity.type
_entity.pdbx_description
1 polymer ?
#
loop_
_entity_poly.entity_id
_entity_poly.type
_entity_poly.pdbx_seq_one_letter_code
_entity_poly.pdbx_strand_id
1 'polypeptide(L)'
;MTIPQFVYRLKRCQPRDVDVLTTFINNLSDTGLFDPSDESSELLSSLIIYSELWERPTPSLAELKKRFTDTVGGWGMYADVKLYCAFSKEQSKVCGQCFSDE
;
A
#
# COMPACT_ATOMS: atom_id res chain seq x y z
N MET A 1 -5.86 0.76 -0.63
CA MET A 1 -6.04 1.93 0.26
C MET A 1 -6.31 3.18 -0.58
N THR A 2 -7.43 3.88 -0.37
CA THR A 2 -7.97 4.98 -1.23
C THR A 2 -7.60 6.39 -0.74
N ILE A 3 -6.45 6.55 -0.08
CA ILE A 3 -6.01 7.84 0.47
C ILE A 3 -6.05 8.99 -0.55
N PRO A 4 -5.61 8.82 -1.83
CA PRO A 4 -5.68 9.91 -2.81
C PRO A 4 -7.12 10.39 -3.08
N GLN A 5 -8.09 9.48 -3.16
CA GLN A 5 -9.51 9.81 -3.35
C GLN A 5 -10.07 10.60 -2.17
N PHE A 6 -9.70 10.18 -0.96
CA PHE A 6 -10.13 10.84 0.27
C PHE A 6 -9.57 12.27 0.36
N VAL A 7 -8.27 12.43 0.11
CA VAL A 7 -7.60 13.75 0.07
C VAL A 7 -8.20 14.63 -1.03
N TYR A 8 -8.48 14.08 -2.21
CA TYR A 8 -9.10 14.82 -3.31
C TYR A 8 -10.48 15.36 -2.92
N ARG A 9 -11.34 14.53 -2.31
CA ARG A 9 -12.69 14.93 -1.85
C ARG A 9 -12.63 15.97 -0.74
N LEU A 10 -11.69 15.83 0.20
CA LEU A 10 -11.45 16.84 1.25
C LEU A 10 -11.07 18.19 0.65
N LYS A 11 -10.23 18.23 -0.38
CA LYS A 11 -9.80 19.48 -1.04
C LYS A 11 -10.89 20.13 -1.90
N ARG A 12 -11.78 19.32 -2.48
CA ARG A 12 -12.83 19.81 -3.41
C ARG A 12 -13.97 20.52 -2.69
N CYS A 13 -14.23 20.19 -1.41
CA CYS A 13 -15.22 20.83 -0.55
C CYS A 13 -16.64 20.93 -1.13
N GLN A 14 -17.16 19.87 -1.77
CA GLN A 14 -18.56 19.88 -2.23
C GLN A 14 -19.52 19.37 -1.14
N PRO A 15 -20.80 19.82 -1.15
CA PRO A 15 -21.79 19.36 -0.16
C PRO A 15 -21.92 17.82 -0.11
N ARG A 16 -21.87 17.17 -1.27
CA ARG A 16 -21.94 15.71 -1.39
C ARG A 16 -20.70 14.98 -0.89
N ASP A 17 -19.56 15.65 -0.79
CA ASP A 17 -18.34 15.03 -0.27
C ASP A 17 -18.43 14.82 1.25
N VAL A 18 -19.19 15.65 1.98
CA VAL A 18 -19.39 15.51 3.44
C VAL A 18 -20.00 14.15 3.78
N ASP A 19 -21.05 13.75 3.08
CA ASP A 19 -21.72 12.46 3.30
C ASP A 19 -20.77 11.28 3.02
N VAL A 20 -20.05 11.34 1.89
CA VAL A 20 -19.12 10.29 1.47
C VAL A 20 -17.95 10.16 2.45
N LEU A 21 -17.38 11.28 2.90
CA LEU A 21 -16.28 11.29 3.87
C LEU A 21 -16.74 10.77 5.23
N THR A 22 -17.96 11.12 5.66
CA THR A 22 -18.54 10.64 6.93
C THR A 22 -18.75 9.13 6.90
N THR A 23 -19.35 8.60 5.83
CA THR A 23 -19.52 7.15 5.66
C THR A 23 -18.18 6.43 5.64
N PHE A 24 -17.17 7.00 4.97
CA PHE A 24 -15.83 6.42 4.94
C PHE A 24 -15.18 6.35 6.32
N ILE A 25 -15.25 7.42 7.12
CA ILE A 25 -14.71 7.47 8.48
C ILE A 25 -15.42 6.47 9.39
N ASN A 26 -16.75 6.39 9.33
CA ASN A 26 -17.52 5.45 10.14
C ASN A 26 -17.17 4.01 9.79
N ASN A 27 -17.08 3.67 8.49
CA ASN A 27 -16.65 2.34 8.07
C ASN A 27 -15.24 2.01 8.56
N LEU A 28 -14.29 2.95 8.58
CA LEU A 28 -12.95 2.70 9.12
C LEU A 28 -12.98 2.40 10.63
N SER A 29 -13.86 3.07 11.37
CA SER A 29 -14.08 2.81 12.79
C SER A 29 -14.69 1.42 13.01
N ASP A 30 -15.68 1.05 12.21
CA ASP A 30 -16.46 -0.18 12.37
C ASP A 30 -15.72 -1.44 11.86
N THR A 31 -14.90 -1.30 10.81
CA THR A 31 -14.13 -2.41 10.22
C THR A 31 -12.86 -2.76 11.00
N GLY A 32 -12.64 -2.14 12.15
CA GLY A 32 -11.58 -2.57 13.04
C GLY A 32 -10.19 -2.38 12.44
N LEU A 33 -9.94 -1.33 11.65
CA LEU A 33 -8.56 -0.97 11.30
C LEU A 33 -7.68 -0.72 12.55
N PHE A 34 -8.33 -0.55 13.72
CA PHE A 34 -7.75 -0.47 15.06
C PHE A 34 -8.10 -1.66 15.98
N ASP A 35 -8.81 -2.67 15.49
CA ASP A 35 -9.16 -3.88 16.22
C ASP A 35 -8.22 -5.02 15.75
N PRO A 36 -7.32 -5.52 16.61
CA PRO A 36 -6.33 -6.55 16.24
C PRO A 36 -6.93 -7.95 16.09
N SER A 37 -8.26 -8.11 16.16
CA SER A 37 -8.93 -9.42 16.16
C SER A 37 -9.20 -10.03 14.78
N ASP A 38 -8.72 -9.40 13.69
CA ASP A 38 -8.84 -9.98 12.36
C ASP A 38 -7.81 -11.12 12.20
N GLU A 39 -8.30 -12.37 12.26
CA GLU A 39 -7.60 -13.66 12.12
C GLU A 39 -6.92 -13.83 10.75
N SER A 40 -6.14 -12.85 10.31
CA SER A 40 -5.37 -12.88 9.07
C SER A 40 -3.92 -13.22 9.39
N SER A 41 -3.44 -14.35 8.88
CA SER A 41 -2.03 -14.70 8.99
C SER A 41 -1.21 -13.79 8.08
N GLU A 42 -0.55 -12.78 8.65
CA GLU A 42 0.31 -11.85 7.92
C GLU A 42 1.38 -12.58 7.08
N LEU A 43 1.90 -13.69 7.59
CA LEU A 43 2.85 -14.56 6.88
C LEU A 43 2.22 -15.16 5.61
N LEU A 44 1.00 -15.71 5.71
CA LEU A 44 0.30 -16.30 4.56
C LEU A 44 -0.02 -15.23 3.52
N SER A 45 -0.50 -14.06 3.96
CA SER A 45 -0.75 -12.92 3.08
C SER A 45 0.52 -12.49 2.35
N SER A 46 1.64 -12.37 3.06
CA SER A 46 2.94 -12.02 2.47
C SER A 46 3.43 -13.06 1.47
N LEU A 47 3.28 -14.35 1.80
CA LEU A 47 3.63 -15.45 0.90
C LEU A 47 2.91 -15.31 -0.43
N ILE A 48 1.57 -15.20 -0.41
CA ILE A 48 0.73 -15.11 -1.61
C ILE A 48 1.10 -13.87 -2.42
N ILE A 49 1.22 -12.70 -1.77
CA ILE A 49 1.56 -11.45 -2.46
C ILE A 49 2.91 -11.57 -3.17
N TYR A 50 3.94 -12.07 -2.49
CA TYR A 50 5.29 -12.14 -3.04
C TYR A 50 5.48 -13.25 -4.06
N SER A 51 4.74 -14.36 -3.94
CA SER A 51 4.83 -15.47 -4.89
C SER A 51 4.03 -15.21 -6.17
N GLU A 52 2.82 -14.67 -6.06
CA GLU A 52 1.85 -14.64 -7.16
C GLU A 52 1.60 -13.25 -7.74
N LEU A 53 1.67 -12.20 -6.92
CA LEU A 53 1.23 -10.86 -7.30
C LEU A 53 2.38 -9.87 -7.52
N TRP A 54 3.58 -10.18 -7.02
CA TRP A 54 4.72 -9.27 -7.12
C TRP A 54 5.27 -9.16 -8.54
N GLU A 55 5.43 -7.93 -9.01
CA GLU A 55 6.00 -7.61 -10.33
C GLU A 55 7.49 -7.97 -10.36
N ARG A 56 7.89 -8.85 -11.28
CA ARG A 56 9.29 -9.25 -11.49
C ARG A 56 9.76 -8.91 -12.91
N PRO A 57 10.96 -8.34 -13.09
CA PRO A 57 11.90 -7.93 -12.04
C PRO A 57 11.38 -6.71 -11.25
N THR A 58 11.78 -6.60 -9.98
CA THR A 58 11.28 -5.52 -9.09
C THR A 58 11.55 -4.14 -9.70
N PRO A 59 10.53 -3.30 -9.94
CA PRO A 59 10.71 -1.94 -10.45
C PRO A 59 11.49 -1.06 -9.47
N SER A 60 12.03 0.06 -9.96
CA SER A 60 12.75 0.99 -9.08
C SER A 60 11.84 1.61 -8.02
N LEU A 61 12.38 1.92 -6.84
CA LEU A 61 11.62 2.58 -5.77
C LEU A 61 11.00 3.91 -6.23
N ALA A 62 11.72 4.67 -7.07
CA ALA A 62 11.24 5.92 -7.64
C ALA A 62 10.02 5.71 -8.54
N GLU A 63 10.02 4.65 -9.35
CA GLU A 63 8.90 4.29 -10.21
C GLU A 63 7.69 3.84 -9.40
N LEU A 64 7.89 2.97 -8.39
CA LEU A 64 6.79 2.52 -7.52
C LEU A 64 6.15 3.68 -6.75
N LYS A 65 6.97 4.60 -6.20
CA LYS A 65 6.48 5.82 -5.55
C LYS A 65 5.69 6.70 -6.53
N LYS A 66 6.23 6.92 -7.72
CA LYS A 66 5.56 7.72 -8.75
C LYS A 66 4.20 7.12 -9.15
N ARG A 67 4.12 5.80 -9.36
CA ARG A 67 2.84 5.12 -9.66
C ARG A 67 1.83 5.31 -8.53
N PHE A 68 2.27 5.26 -7.27
CA PHE A 68 1.39 5.50 -6.12
C PHE A 68 0.90 6.94 -6.04
N THR A 69 1.74 7.93 -6.34
CA THR A 69 1.35 9.35 -6.26
C THR A 69 0.54 9.83 -7.46
N ASP A 70 0.82 9.29 -8.65
CA ASP A 70 0.23 9.77 -9.91
C ASP A 70 -1.08 9.07 -10.24
N THR A 71 -1.41 7.98 -9.54
CA THR A 71 -2.68 7.27 -9.72
C THR A 71 -3.66 7.61 -8.61
N VAL A 72 -4.95 7.65 -8.96
CA VAL A 72 -6.00 7.96 -7.99
C VAL A 72 -6.30 6.77 -7.05
N GLY A 73 -5.70 5.61 -7.29
CA GLY A 73 -5.82 4.43 -6.44
C GLY A 73 -4.72 3.44 -6.75
N GLY A 74 -4.08 2.93 -5.70
CA GLY A 74 -2.98 1.98 -5.80
C GLY A 74 -2.60 1.44 -4.43
N TRP A 75 -1.93 0.29 -4.42
CA TRP A 75 -1.30 -0.24 -3.22
C TRP A 75 0.08 0.37 -3.06
N GLY A 76 0.47 0.65 -1.81
CA GLY A 76 1.75 1.27 -1.46
C GLY A 76 2.94 0.31 -1.57
N MET A 77 3.04 -0.46 -2.67
CA MET A 77 4.01 -1.53 -2.90
C MET A 77 5.47 -1.07 -2.72
N TYR A 78 5.74 0.23 -2.87
CA TYR A 78 7.05 0.81 -2.60
C TYR A 78 7.52 0.61 -1.14
N ALA A 79 6.60 0.45 -0.19
CA ALA A 79 6.91 0.20 1.21
C ALA A 79 7.33 -1.26 1.46
N ASP A 80 6.81 -2.19 0.67
CA ASP A 80 7.02 -3.63 0.86
C ASP A 80 8.32 -4.15 0.22
N VAL A 81 9.01 -3.32 -0.56
CA VAL A 81 10.23 -3.72 -1.30
C VAL A 81 11.28 -4.34 -0.37
N LYS A 82 11.53 -3.75 0.80
CA LYS A 82 12.51 -4.29 1.76
C LYS A 82 12.12 -5.69 2.25
N LEU A 83 10.85 -5.87 2.61
CA LEU A 83 10.33 -7.14 3.10
C LEU A 83 10.33 -8.20 2.00
N TYR A 84 9.90 -7.85 0.79
CA TYR A 84 9.97 -8.71 -0.39
C TYR A 84 11.40 -9.18 -0.67
N CYS A 85 12.38 -8.28 -0.64
CA CYS A 85 13.78 -8.63 -0.91
C CYS A 85 14.34 -9.60 0.14
N ALA A 86 14.02 -9.38 1.42
CA ALA A 86 14.40 -10.30 2.49
C ALA A 86 13.74 -11.68 2.33
N PHE A 87 12.48 -11.71 1.89
CA PHE A 87 11.70 -12.94 1.73
C PHE A 87 12.12 -13.76 0.50
N SER A 88 12.24 -13.11 -0.66
CA SER A 88 12.46 -13.76 -1.96
C SER A 88 13.92 -14.08 -2.25
N LYS A 89 14.87 -13.39 -1.59
CA LYS A 89 16.31 -13.42 -1.90
C LYS A 89 16.60 -13.10 -3.38
N GLU A 90 15.78 -12.24 -3.99
CA GLU A 90 15.96 -11.79 -5.38
C GLU A 90 17.32 -11.07 -5.53
N GLN A 91 18.06 -11.40 -6.60
CA GLN A 91 19.36 -10.78 -6.91
C GLN A 91 19.22 -9.55 -7.84
N SER A 92 18.11 -8.82 -7.72
CA SER A 92 17.89 -7.59 -8.50
C SER A 92 18.72 -6.44 -7.96
N LYS A 93 19.02 -5.46 -8.82
CA LYS A 93 19.74 -4.24 -8.41
C LYS A 93 19.02 -3.51 -7.27
N VAL A 94 17.67 -3.55 -7.27
CA VAL A 94 16.84 -2.93 -6.25
C VAL A 94 17.03 -3.62 -4.90
N CYS A 95 16.96 -4.95 -4.85
CA CYS A 95 17.18 -5.69 -3.61
C CYS A 95 18.62 -5.63 -3.10
N GLY A 96 19.61 -5.45 -3.99
CA GLY A 96 21.00 -5.19 -3.61
C GLY A 96 21.24 -3.81 -2.99
N GLN A 97 20.40 -2.82 -3.28
CA GLN A 97 20.54 -1.44 -2.78
C GLN A 97 19.87 -1.20 -1.42
N CYS A 98 18.94 -2.06 -1.00
CA CYS A 98 18.13 -1.85 0.21
C CYS A 98 18.87 -1.87 1.56
N PHE A 99 20.20 -2.09 1.56
CA PHE A 99 21.03 -2.11 2.77
C PHE A 99 21.80 -0.79 3.05
N SER A 100 21.65 0.27 2.23
CA SER A 100 22.50 1.47 2.36
C SER A 100 21.87 2.71 3.00
N ASP A 101 20.56 2.74 3.25
CA ASP A 101 19.89 3.96 3.69
C ASP A 101 19.44 3.85 5.16
N GLU A 102 20.38 4.18 6.05
CA GLU A 102 20.16 4.70 7.40
C GLU A 102 20.79 6.10 7.50
#